data_AF-A0A9N8PI14-F1
#
_entry.id   AF-A0A9N8PI14-F1
#
_cell.length_a   1.000
_cell.length_b   1.000
_cell.length_c   1.000
_cell.angle_alpha   90.00
_cell.angle_beta   90.00
_cell.angle_gamma   90.00
#
_symmetry.space_group_name_H-M   'P 1'
#
loop_
_entity.id
_entity.type
_entity.pdbx_description
1 polymer ?
#
loop_
_entity_poly.entity_id
_entity_poly.type
_entity_poly.pdbx_seq_one_letter_code
_entity_poly.pdbx_strand_id
1 'polypeptide(L)'
;MERLGMGVRKLGFGQVGGGAPAAAAPKKMGFGSTTRATEGKRLHDSTCSTKLTISALDDSEKYARQKFGTQKGISSDEFFGRGTFDSNAQQEAKSRLQGFESAQSISSNAYFGRPEDEMPEGEYGDIETAAKDFVRKLGITAGDDLENLTSLLGEGTNKLQGMTDDIDGLIEQWLTEATGAIRNYLNG
;
A
#
# COMPACT_ATOMS: atom_id res chain seq x y z
N MET A 1 30.52 14.82 51.43
CA MET A 1 30.90 14.25 50.13
C MET A 1 29.76 13.39 49.62
N GLU A 2 28.75 14.03 49.03
CA GLU A 2 27.60 13.38 48.42
C GLU A 2 27.95 13.08 46.96
N ARG A 3 28.01 11.80 46.57
CA ARG A 3 28.25 11.40 45.18
C ARG A 3 26.97 10.88 44.57
N LEU A 4 26.27 11.81 43.92
CA LEU A 4 25.83 11.70 42.53
C LEU A 4 25.11 10.39 42.15
N GLY A 5 23.87 10.24 42.59
CA GLY A 5 22.91 9.33 41.96
C GLY A 5 22.38 9.92 40.65
N MET A 6 23.11 9.74 39.53
CA MET A 6 22.56 9.93 38.18
C MET A 6 21.62 8.77 37.86
N GLY A 7 20.41 8.81 38.42
CA GLY A 7 19.31 7.95 37.99
C GLY A 7 18.81 8.38 36.62
N VAL A 8 19.17 7.61 35.59
CA VAL A 8 18.59 7.74 34.24
C VAL A 8 17.09 7.48 34.35
N ARG A 9 16.29 8.55 34.36
CA ARG A 9 14.83 8.43 34.24
C ARG A 9 14.54 8.07 32.80
N LYS A 10 14.24 6.79 32.55
CA LYS A 10 13.69 6.30 31.29
C LYS A 10 12.33 6.97 31.08
N LEU A 11 12.32 8.08 30.37
CA LEU A 11 11.11 8.69 29.84
C LEU A 11 10.60 7.75 28.73
N GLY A 12 9.60 6.96 29.09
CA GLY A 12 8.90 6.08 28.16
C GLY A 12 8.17 6.88 27.09
N PHE A 13 8.16 6.31 25.89
CA PHE A 13 7.35 6.75 24.77
C PHE A 13 5.87 6.93 25.23
N GLY A 14 5.36 8.16 25.14
CA GLY A 14 3.94 8.46 25.37
C GLY A 14 3.56 9.15 26.69
N GLN A 15 4.51 9.51 27.56
CA GLN A 15 4.17 10.23 28.81
C GLN A 15 3.91 11.73 28.56
N VAL A 16 2.64 12.10 28.42
CA VAL A 16 2.16 13.49 28.54
C VAL A 16 1.53 13.70 29.92
N GLY A 17 2.27 14.30 30.84
CA GLY A 17 1.78 14.83 32.11
C GLY A 17 2.09 16.31 32.16
N GLY A 18 1.06 17.16 32.25
CA GLY A 18 1.14 18.60 32.00
C GLY A 18 1.77 19.45 33.12
N GLY A 19 2.25 20.63 32.73
CA GLY A 19 2.65 21.73 33.62
C GLY A 19 3.28 22.94 32.90
N ALA A 20 2.46 23.95 32.61
CA ALA A 20 2.74 25.38 32.35
C ALA A 20 3.53 25.84 31.08
N PRO A 21 3.27 27.07 30.56
CA PRO A 21 3.48 27.43 29.16
C PRO A 21 4.78 28.21 28.92
N ALA A 22 5.55 27.84 27.89
CA ALA A 22 6.63 28.68 27.37
C ALA A 22 6.95 28.38 25.90
N ALA A 23 6.92 29.45 25.10
CA ALA A 23 7.65 29.72 23.86
C ALA A 23 7.63 28.66 22.73
N ALA A 24 6.92 29.00 21.65
CA ALA A 24 6.88 28.27 20.40
C ALA A 24 8.28 28.22 19.72
N ALA A 25 8.85 27.01 19.60
CA ALA A 25 9.94 26.70 18.69
C ALA A 25 9.38 26.20 17.34
N PRO A 26 10.03 26.53 16.20
CA PRO A 26 9.48 26.32 14.86
C PRO A 26 9.37 24.83 14.53
N LYS A 27 8.18 24.38 14.10
CA LYS A 27 7.94 23.00 13.71
C LYS A 27 8.59 22.72 12.35
N LYS A 28 9.63 21.89 12.38
CA LYS A 28 10.15 21.16 11.22
C LYS A 28 8.98 20.44 10.52
N MET A 29 8.74 20.78 9.25
CA MET A 29 7.80 20.09 8.40
C MET A 29 8.47 18.79 7.93
N GLY A 30 8.20 17.69 8.63
CA GLY A 30 8.62 16.35 8.24
C GLY A 30 7.64 15.74 7.24
N PHE A 31 8.19 14.93 6.32
CA PHE A 31 7.50 14.14 5.31
C PHE A 31 6.16 13.58 5.79
N GLY A 32 5.06 13.96 5.12
CA GLY A 32 3.71 13.42 5.35
C GLY A 32 2.71 14.29 6.12
N SER A 33 3.02 15.53 6.50
CA SER A 33 2.08 16.42 7.19
C SER A 33 1.10 17.11 6.22
N THR A 34 -0.02 16.48 5.89
CA THR A 34 -1.21 17.20 5.42
C THR A 34 -1.81 17.95 6.61
N THR A 35 -1.47 19.24 6.75
CA THR A 35 -2.17 20.12 7.68
C THR A 35 -3.63 20.22 7.26
N ARG A 36 -4.51 19.55 8.01
CA ARG A 36 -5.94 19.88 8.10
C ARG A 36 -6.03 21.34 8.54
N ALA A 37 -6.23 22.25 7.59
CA ALA A 37 -6.53 23.64 7.86
C ALA A 37 -7.87 23.69 8.62
N THR A 38 -7.82 24.35 9.76
CA THR A 38 -8.95 24.61 10.64
C THR A 38 -10.02 25.43 9.96
N GLU A 39 -11.26 25.10 10.31
CA GLU A 39 -12.53 25.77 10.06
C GLU A 39 -12.44 27.27 9.75
N GLY A 40 -12.95 27.65 8.58
CA GLY A 40 -13.16 29.03 8.18
C GLY A 40 -14.08 29.12 6.98
N LYS A 41 -15.38 29.21 7.24
CA LYS A 41 -16.52 29.46 6.33
C LYS A 41 -16.18 30.08 4.96
N ARG A 42 -16.44 29.38 3.84
CA ARG A 42 -16.91 29.92 2.53
C ARG A 42 -17.69 28.79 1.80
N LEU A 43 -19.02 28.74 1.88
CA LEU A 43 -19.99 29.15 0.82
C LEU A 43 -19.75 28.40 -0.50
N HIS A 44 -20.31 27.19 -0.70
CA HIS A 44 -21.54 26.86 -1.45
C HIS A 44 -21.57 27.37 -2.90
N ASP A 45 -21.27 26.49 -3.87
CA ASP A 45 -22.13 26.16 -5.02
C ASP A 45 -21.40 25.17 -5.96
N SER A 46 -21.83 23.91 -5.91
CA SER A 46 -21.75 22.90 -6.98
C SER A 46 -21.90 21.52 -6.33
N THR A 47 -23.14 21.07 -6.27
CA THR A 47 -23.55 19.75 -5.81
C THR A 47 -23.04 18.70 -6.80
N CYS A 48 -21.78 18.29 -6.68
CA CYS A 48 -21.20 17.18 -7.43
C CYS A 48 -20.59 16.17 -6.46
N SER A 49 -21.29 15.05 -6.24
CA SER A 49 -20.78 13.73 -5.86
C SER A 49 -19.47 13.62 -5.03
N THR A 50 -19.30 14.42 -3.98
CA THR A 50 -18.13 14.33 -3.07
C THR A 50 -18.52 14.28 -1.60
N LYS A 51 -19.77 14.61 -1.27
CA LYS A 51 -20.32 14.48 0.09
C LYS A 51 -20.70 13.03 0.46
N LEU A 52 -20.94 12.19 -0.56
CA LEU A 52 -21.31 10.78 -0.36
C LEU A 52 -20.11 9.91 0.05
N THR A 53 -18.90 10.24 -0.42
CA THR A 53 -17.68 9.47 -0.13
C THR A 53 -17.08 9.82 1.22
N ILE A 54 -17.10 11.09 1.65
CA ILE A 54 -16.58 11.49 2.97
C ILE A 54 -17.40 10.86 4.10
N SER A 55 -18.73 10.82 3.96
CA SER A 55 -19.62 10.21 4.97
C SER A 55 -19.43 8.69 5.04
N ALA A 56 -19.25 8.03 3.89
CA ALA A 56 -18.99 6.59 3.83
C ALA A 56 -17.61 6.20 4.39
N LEU A 57 -16.59 7.04 4.20
CA LEU A 57 -15.27 6.83 4.79
C LEU A 57 -15.33 6.99 6.31
N ASP A 58 -16.00 8.04 6.81
CA ASP A 58 -16.20 8.25 8.26
C ASP A 58 -16.99 7.11 8.91
N ASP A 59 -18.03 6.58 8.25
CA ASP A 59 -18.81 5.46 8.78
C ASP A 59 -18.03 4.15 8.75
N SER A 60 -17.23 3.91 7.71
CA SER A 60 -16.34 2.74 7.65
C SER A 60 -15.22 2.81 8.70
N GLU A 61 -14.67 3.99 8.96
CA GLU A 61 -13.66 4.21 9.99
C GLU A 61 -14.23 4.04 11.40
N LYS A 62 -15.42 4.60 11.68
CA LYS A 62 -16.13 4.37 12.95
C LYS A 62 -16.45 2.90 13.16
N TYR A 63 -16.91 2.21 12.11
CA TYR A 63 -17.16 0.77 12.15
C TYR A 63 -15.90 -0.01 12.49
N ALA A 64 -14.77 0.26 11.82
CA ALA A 64 -13.50 -0.38 12.12
C ALA A 64 -13.04 -0.13 13.56
N ARG A 65 -13.07 1.13 14.00
CA ARG A 65 -12.69 1.51 15.37
C ARG A 65 -13.57 0.84 16.41
N GLN A 66 -14.87 0.74 16.17
CA GLN A 66 -15.83 0.15 17.12
C GLN A 66 -15.76 -1.38 17.16
N LYS A 67 -15.56 -2.05 16.02
CA LYS A 67 -15.53 -3.51 15.93
C LYS A 67 -14.16 -4.11 16.18
N PHE A 68 -13.12 -3.42 15.76
CA PHE A 68 -11.76 -3.95 15.71
C PHE A 68 -10.73 -3.10 16.43
N GLY A 69 -11.12 -2.02 17.12
CA GLY A 69 -10.19 -1.11 17.80
C GLY A 69 -9.38 -1.76 18.93
N THR A 70 -9.78 -2.92 19.43
CA THR A 70 -9.02 -3.71 20.41
C THR A 70 -8.01 -4.66 19.77
N GLN A 71 -8.13 -4.90 18.46
CA GLN A 71 -7.30 -5.83 17.70
C GLN A 71 -6.08 -5.10 17.13
N LYS A 72 -4.92 -5.78 17.07
CA LYS A 72 -3.66 -5.18 16.59
C LYS A 72 -3.64 -4.93 15.08
N GLY A 73 -4.54 -5.57 14.35
CA GLY A 73 -4.75 -5.43 12.91
C GLY A 73 -5.93 -6.30 12.51
N ILE A 74 -6.52 -5.99 11.35
CA ILE A 74 -7.62 -6.75 10.75
C ILE A 74 -7.31 -7.07 9.31
N SER A 75 -7.80 -8.21 8.83
CA SER A 75 -7.75 -8.49 7.39
C SER A 75 -8.71 -7.57 6.63
N SER A 76 -8.33 -7.20 5.41
CA SER A 76 -9.20 -6.52 4.45
C SER A 76 -10.51 -7.27 4.26
N ASP A 77 -10.45 -8.61 4.29
CA ASP A 77 -11.62 -9.46 4.08
C ASP A 77 -12.60 -9.42 5.26
N GLU A 78 -12.10 -9.23 6.49
CA GLU A 78 -12.93 -9.02 7.68
C GLU A 78 -13.52 -7.61 7.72
N PHE A 79 -12.79 -6.62 7.23
CA PHE A 79 -13.25 -5.24 7.15
C PHE A 79 -14.36 -5.05 6.09
N PHE A 80 -14.18 -5.64 4.90
CA PHE A 80 -15.13 -5.52 3.79
C PHE A 80 -16.14 -6.68 3.71
N GLY A 81 -16.05 -7.67 4.59
CA GLY A 81 -17.00 -8.79 4.64
C GLY A 81 -16.98 -9.69 3.40
N ARG A 82 -15.82 -9.86 2.75
CA ARG A 82 -15.70 -10.60 1.47
C ARG A 82 -15.80 -12.13 1.59
N GLY A 83 -16.05 -12.67 2.79
CA GLY A 83 -16.35 -14.09 3.00
C GLY A 83 -15.19 -15.06 2.79
N THR A 84 -13.98 -14.56 2.50
CA THR A 84 -12.73 -15.33 2.36
C THR A 84 -11.97 -15.48 3.68
N PHE A 85 -12.54 -14.99 4.78
CA PHE A 85 -11.97 -15.12 6.11
C PHE A 85 -12.10 -16.56 6.64
N ASP A 86 -10.99 -17.27 6.69
CA ASP A 86 -10.89 -18.57 7.37
C ASP A 86 -10.23 -18.40 8.74
N SER A 87 -11.03 -18.60 9.79
CA SER A 87 -10.55 -18.56 11.19
C SER A 87 -9.50 -19.65 11.47
N ASN A 88 -9.54 -20.78 10.78
CA ASN A 88 -8.53 -21.82 10.94
C ASN A 88 -7.17 -21.38 10.37
N ALA A 89 -7.17 -20.74 9.20
CA ALA A 89 -5.94 -20.21 8.60
C ALA A 89 -5.28 -19.13 9.48
N GLN A 90 -6.06 -18.28 10.15
CA GLN A 90 -5.53 -17.33 11.12
C GLN A 90 -4.94 -18.01 12.37
N GLN A 91 -5.62 -19.02 12.91
CA GLN A 91 -5.11 -19.77 14.08
C GLN A 91 -3.81 -20.51 13.74
N GLU A 92 -3.74 -21.09 12.55
CA GLU A 92 -2.54 -21.75 12.06
C GLU A 92 -1.38 -20.76 11.85
N ALA A 93 -1.63 -19.63 11.18
CA ALA A 93 -0.63 -18.58 11.02
C ALA A 93 -0.15 -18.03 12.37
N LYS A 94 -1.06 -17.84 13.33
CA LYS A 94 -0.72 -17.41 14.69
C LYS A 94 0.12 -18.45 15.42
N SER A 95 -0.22 -19.73 15.30
CA SER A 95 0.57 -20.83 15.88
C SER A 95 1.98 -20.90 15.27
N ARG A 96 2.13 -20.59 13.97
CA ARG A 96 3.45 -20.50 13.32
C ARG A 96 4.25 -19.30 13.82
N LEU A 97 3.61 -18.14 13.97
CA LEU A 97 4.25 -16.91 14.46
C LEU A 97 4.69 -17.00 15.93
N GLN A 98 3.99 -17.79 16.76
CA GLN A 98 4.38 -18.01 18.16
C GLN A 98 5.80 -18.59 18.30
N GLY A 99 6.24 -19.43 17.35
CA GLY A 99 7.60 -19.96 17.31
C GLY A 99 8.68 -18.90 17.02
N PHE A 100 8.30 -17.70 16.59
CA PHE A 100 9.19 -16.62 16.20
C PHE A 100 9.08 -15.37 17.09
N GLU A 101 8.40 -15.46 18.25
CA GLU A 101 8.19 -14.30 19.15
C GLU A 101 9.50 -13.67 19.67
N SER A 102 10.62 -14.41 19.68
CA SER A 102 11.94 -13.89 20.07
C SER A 102 12.75 -13.28 18.93
N ALA A 103 12.32 -13.45 17.67
CA ALA A 103 13.04 -12.94 16.52
C ALA A 103 12.62 -11.48 16.23
N GLN A 104 13.60 -10.56 16.13
CA GLN A 104 13.34 -9.17 15.72
C GLN A 104 12.93 -9.07 14.24
N SER A 105 13.21 -10.10 13.44
CA SER A 105 12.85 -10.20 12.03
C SER A 105 12.69 -11.66 11.65
N ILE A 106 11.62 -11.97 10.92
CA ILE A 106 11.33 -13.31 10.42
C ILE A 106 11.61 -13.27 8.93
N SER A 107 12.54 -14.10 8.45
CA SER A 107 12.76 -14.21 7.01
C SER A 107 11.60 -14.97 6.39
N SER A 108 11.19 -14.56 5.18
CA SER A 108 10.18 -15.30 4.41
C SER A 108 10.57 -16.76 4.21
N ASN A 109 11.87 -17.06 4.11
CA ASN A 109 12.37 -18.43 4.02
C ASN A 109 12.07 -19.24 5.29
N ALA A 110 12.30 -18.66 6.48
CA ALA A 110 11.97 -19.31 7.76
C ALA A 110 10.45 -19.49 7.95
N TYR A 111 9.63 -18.59 7.42
CA TYR A 111 8.17 -18.68 7.53
C TYR A 111 7.54 -19.66 6.52
N PHE A 112 8.04 -19.72 5.29
CA PHE A 112 7.46 -20.52 4.20
C PHE A 112 8.17 -21.85 3.94
N GLY A 113 9.31 -22.13 4.58
CA GLY A 113 9.98 -23.43 4.53
C GLY A 113 10.33 -23.90 3.11
N ARG A 114 10.85 -22.99 2.28
CA ARG A 114 11.40 -23.38 0.97
C ARG A 114 12.73 -24.11 1.20
N PRO A 115 12.99 -25.23 0.51
CA PRO A 115 14.24 -25.96 0.66
C PRO A 115 15.43 -25.01 0.44
N GLU A 116 16.31 -25.01 1.46
CA GLU A 116 17.49 -24.17 1.68
C GLU A 116 18.20 -23.66 0.41
N ASP A 117 18.15 -22.35 0.18
CA ASP A 117 19.36 -21.60 -0.15
C ASP A 117 19.80 -20.94 1.18
N GLU A 118 20.53 -21.71 1.97
CA GLU A 118 21.14 -21.32 3.24
C GLU A 118 22.12 -20.20 2.93
N MET A 119 21.67 -18.94 3.00
CA MET A 119 22.53 -17.77 2.80
C MET A 119 23.68 -17.81 3.82
N PRO A 120 24.93 -18.11 3.41
CA PRO A 120 26.07 -17.92 4.27
C PRO A 120 26.23 -16.41 4.44
N GLU A 121 26.38 -15.95 5.67
CA GLU A 121 26.79 -14.56 5.91
C GLU A 121 28.16 -14.33 5.25
N GLY A 122 28.17 -13.80 4.01
CA GLY A 122 29.40 -13.51 3.27
C GLY A 122 29.28 -13.27 1.75
N GLU A 123 28.16 -13.60 1.10
CA GLU A 123 28.16 -13.86 -0.35
C GLU A 123 27.54 -12.75 -1.23
N TYR A 124 28.25 -11.63 -1.43
CA TYR A 124 27.92 -10.67 -2.52
C TYR A 124 28.45 -11.14 -3.90
N GLY A 125 29.08 -12.32 -3.98
CA GLY A 125 29.59 -12.95 -5.21
C GLY A 125 28.56 -13.80 -5.98
N ASP A 126 27.44 -14.14 -5.35
CA ASP A 126 26.44 -15.05 -5.90
C ASP A 126 25.46 -14.42 -6.89
N ILE A 127 25.46 -13.09 -7.05
CA ILE A 127 24.59 -12.45 -8.06
C ILE A 127 25.06 -12.81 -9.48
N GLU A 128 26.37 -12.94 -9.71
CA GLU A 128 26.90 -13.35 -11.00
C GLU A 128 26.65 -14.85 -11.26
N THR A 129 26.75 -15.69 -10.23
CA THR A 129 26.40 -17.12 -10.29
C THR A 129 24.90 -17.30 -10.52
N ALA A 130 24.04 -16.58 -9.79
CA ALA A 130 22.59 -16.57 -9.95
C ALA A 130 22.16 -16.04 -11.32
N ALA A 131 22.84 -15.01 -11.85
CA ALA A 131 22.60 -14.53 -13.21
C ALA A 131 23.00 -15.57 -14.26
N LYS A 132 24.14 -16.25 -14.07
CA LYS A 132 24.58 -17.33 -14.98
C LYS A 132 23.65 -18.54 -14.90
N ASP A 133 23.18 -18.92 -13.73
CA ASP A 133 22.21 -20.01 -13.57
C ASP A 133 20.82 -19.63 -14.08
N PHE A 134 20.42 -18.35 -13.99
CA PHE A 134 19.21 -17.85 -14.64
C PHE A 134 19.32 -17.91 -16.16
N VAL A 135 20.43 -17.45 -16.74
CA VAL A 135 20.68 -17.54 -18.19
C VAL A 135 20.75 -19.00 -18.66
N ARG A 136 21.38 -19.88 -17.88
CA ARG A 136 21.47 -21.31 -18.19
C ARG A 136 20.12 -22.02 -18.06
N LYS A 137 19.31 -21.68 -17.05
CA LYS A 137 17.97 -22.23 -16.83
C LYS A 137 16.96 -21.67 -17.83
N LEU A 138 17.10 -20.40 -18.22
CA LEU A 138 16.36 -19.81 -19.33
C LEU A 138 16.75 -20.41 -20.68
N GLY A 139 18.03 -20.72 -20.89
CA GLY A 139 18.55 -21.25 -22.16
C GLY A 139 18.32 -22.75 -22.38
N ILE A 140 18.20 -23.55 -21.31
CA ILE A 140 18.11 -25.02 -21.42
C ILE A 140 16.72 -25.54 -21.06
N THR A 141 15.99 -24.88 -20.15
CA THR A 141 14.70 -25.35 -19.64
C THR A 141 13.53 -24.43 -20.01
N ALA A 142 13.77 -23.14 -20.24
CA ALA A 142 12.70 -22.18 -20.49
C ALA A 142 12.46 -21.86 -21.98
N GLY A 143 12.93 -22.67 -22.94
CA GLY A 143 12.55 -22.47 -24.35
C GLY A 143 11.03 -22.50 -24.54
N ASP A 144 10.39 -23.54 -23.99
CA ASP A 144 8.93 -23.69 -24.02
C ASP A 144 8.21 -22.64 -23.15
N ASP A 145 8.73 -22.35 -21.95
CA ASP A 145 8.13 -21.36 -21.05
C ASP A 145 8.29 -19.93 -21.57
N LEU A 146 9.38 -19.61 -22.28
CA LEU A 146 9.61 -18.31 -22.92
C LEU A 146 8.69 -18.11 -24.12
N GLU A 147 8.39 -19.14 -24.92
CA GLU A 147 7.38 -19.03 -25.97
C GLU A 147 6.00 -18.74 -25.39
N ASN A 148 5.65 -19.39 -24.27
CA ASN A 148 4.39 -19.15 -23.59
C ASN A 148 4.34 -17.76 -22.91
N LEU A 149 5.43 -17.31 -22.30
CA LEU A 149 5.56 -15.96 -21.72
C LEU A 149 5.56 -14.87 -22.80
N THR A 150 6.24 -15.12 -23.93
CA THR A 150 6.31 -14.17 -25.06
C THR A 150 4.97 -14.08 -25.76
N SER A 151 4.21 -15.18 -25.85
CA SER A 151 2.83 -15.19 -26.34
C SER A 151 1.92 -14.39 -25.40
N LEU A 152 2.00 -14.62 -24.08
CA LEU A 152 1.24 -13.86 -23.08
C LEU A 152 1.62 -12.37 -23.03
N LEU A 153 2.91 -12.05 -23.20
CA LEU A 153 3.40 -10.67 -23.28
C LEU A 153 2.91 -9.98 -24.57
N GLY A 154 2.94 -10.69 -25.71
CA GLY A 154 2.41 -10.21 -26.98
C GLY A 154 0.90 -9.97 -26.93
N GLU A 155 0.13 -10.86 -26.29
CA GLU A 155 -1.29 -10.64 -26.06
C GLU A 155 -1.54 -9.45 -25.12
N GLY A 156 -0.71 -9.28 -24.10
CA GLY A 156 -0.75 -8.14 -23.18
C GLY A 156 -0.52 -6.80 -23.88
N THR A 157 0.46 -6.72 -24.79
CA THR A 157 0.75 -5.49 -25.56
C THR A 157 -0.35 -5.18 -26.57
N ASN A 158 -0.88 -6.18 -27.28
CA ASN A 158 -1.98 -5.98 -28.23
C ASN A 158 -3.25 -5.49 -27.53
N LYS A 159 -3.54 -6.00 -26.33
CA LYS A 159 -4.68 -5.54 -25.53
C LYS A 159 -4.51 -4.10 -25.04
N LEU A 160 -3.29 -3.73 -24.63
CA LEU A 160 -2.97 -2.36 -24.23
C LEU A 160 -3.06 -1.38 -25.41
N GLN A 161 -2.61 -1.81 -26.60
CA GLN A 161 -2.71 -1.02 -27.82
C GLN A 161 -4.16 -0.83 -28.25
N GLY A 162 -4.98 -1.89 -28.25
CA GLY A 162 -6.41 -1.78 -28.55
C GLY A 162 -7.15 -0.86 -27.59
N MET A 163 -6.84 -0.92 -26.29
CA MET A 163 -7.37 0.04 -25.31
C MET A 163 -6.94 1.49 -25.60
N THR A 164 -5.73 1.68 -26.13
CA THR A 164 -5.23 3.01 -26.50
C THR A 164 -5.96 3.53 -27.74
N ASP A 165 -6.12 2.69 -28.76
CA ASP A 165 -6.86 3.01 -29.99
C ASP A 165 -8.35 3.31 -29.69
N ASP A 166 -8.96 2.56 -28.76
CA ASP A 166 -10.33 2.79 -28.28
C ASP A 166 -10.46 4.16 -27.59
N ILE A 167 -9.47 4.55 -26.77
CA ILE A 167 -9.45 5.85 -26.09
C ILE A 167 -9.32 6.99 -27.11
N ASP A 168 -8.45 6.84 -28.10
CA ASP A 168 -8.26 7.85 -29.15
C ASP A 168 -9.53 8.03 -29.99
N GLY A 169 -10.24 6.94 -30.32
CA GLY A 169 -11.53 7.00 -31.01
C GLY A 169 -12.60 7.74 -30.22
N LEU A 170 -12.67 7.53 -28.90
CA LEU A 170 -13.60 8.25 -28.02
C LEU A 170 -13.30 9.75 -27.97
N ILE A 171 -12.03 10.13 -27.96
CA ILE A 171 -11.60 11.54 -27.97
C ILE A 171 -12.01 12.21 -29.28
N GLU A 172 -11.75 11.59 -30.43
CA GLU A 172 -12.11 12.11 -31.75
C GLU A 172 -13.64 12.21 -31.94
N GLN A 173 -14.39 11.24 -31.42
CA GLN A 173 -15.85 11.30 -31.45
C GLN A 173 -16.38 12.48 -30.62
N TRP A 174 -15.84 12.67 -29.41
CA TRP A 174 -16.24 13.79 -28.55
C TRP A 174 -15.90 15.15 -29.18
N LEU A 175 -14.72 15.27 -29.82
CA LEU A 175 -14.32 16.48 -30.55
C LEU A 175 -15.22 16.75 -31.77
N THR A 176 -15.61 15.70 -32.49
CA THR A 176 -16.50 15.81 -33.65
C THR A 176 -17.91 16.25 -33.22
N GLU A 177 -18.45 15.67 -32.15
CA GLU A 177 -19.74 16.06 -31.58
C GLU A 177 -19.72 17.50 -31.05
N ALA A 178 -18.68 17.88 -30.31
CA ALA A 178 -18.53 19.24 -29.80
C ALA A 178 -18.46 20.28 -30.93
N THR A 179 -17.68 19.99 -31.98
CA THR A 179 -17.54 20.86 -33.15
C THR A 179 -18.85 20.96 -33.94
N GLY A 180 -19.57 19.84 -34.08
CA GLY A 180 -20.88 19.80 -34.72
C GLY A 180 -21.92 20.63 -33.97
N ALA A 181 -21.96 20.50 -32.64
CA ALA A 181 -22.86 21.27 -31.78
C ALA A 181 -22.60 22.78 -31.88
N ILE A 182 -21.33 23.20 -31.85
CA ILE A 182 -20.94 24.61 -32.01
C ILE A 182 -21.35 25.13 -33.39
N ARG A 183 -21.12 24.35 -34.46
CA ARG A 183 -21.48 24.75 -35.83
C ARG A 183 -22.99 24.91 -36.00
N ASN A 184 -23.78 24.02 -35.41
CA ASN A 184 -25.25 24.10 -35.45
C ASN A 184 -25.76 25.34 -34.69
N TYR A 185 -25.15 25.65 -33.54
CA TYR A 185 -25.49 26.85 -32.76
C TYR A 185 -25.17 28.16 -33.50
N LEU A 186 -24.14 28.18 -34.35
CA LEU A 186 -23.75 29.37 -35.13
C LEU A 186 -24.58 29.61 -36.40
N ASN A 187 -25.24 28.58 -36.95
CA ASN A 187 -26.02 28.67 -38.19
C ASN A 187 -27.54 28.60 -37.95
N GLY A 188 -27.98 28.46 -36.70
CA GLY A 188 -29.39 28.44 -36.28
C GLY A 188 -29.87 29.77 -35.72
#